data_AF-A0A031FSM5-F1
#
_entry.id   AF-A0A031FSM5-F1
#
_cell.length_a   1.000
_cell.length_b   1.000
_cell.length_c   1.000
_cell.angle_alpha   90.00
_cell.angle_beta   90.00
_cell.angle_gamma   90.00
#
_symmetry.space_group_name_H-M   'P 1'
#
loop_
_entity.id
_entity.type
_entity.pdbx_description
1 polymer ?
#
loop_
_entity_poly.entity_id
_entity_poly.type
_entity_poly.pdbx_seq_one_letter_code
_entity_poly.pdbx_strand_id
1 'polypeptide(L)'
;MEHPVLTLGDTDTAVARGITARRPIDGEVVIRPRAVLAFADLRDYSRGTGKDRLRALATLAAVETKRHVGVRQVVFAVILAPRHALAFDRVASALGARVHAELERDNARDVEVTFLDVSECGDVPALTERLLDRCADPVGQHGVVVLDWDDIREHSIRRAARDQYL
;
A
#
# COMPACT_ATOMS: atom_id res chain seq x y z
N MET A 1 -15.67 11.65 4.30
CA MET A 1 -14.38 11.84 5.00
C MET A 1 -13.33 12.06 3.93
N GLU A 2 -12.56 13.13 4.02
CA GLU A 2 -11.47 13.40 3.08
C GLU A 2 -10.28 12.50 3.49
N HIS A 3 -9.80 11.67 2.57
CA HIS A 3 -8.65 10.81 2.81
C HIS A 3 -7.40 11.48 2.22
N PRO A 4 -6.51 12.07 3.04
CA PRO A 4 -5.28 12.68 2.55
C PRO A 4 -4.27 11.57 2.22
N VAL A 5 -4.50 10.90 1.08
CA VAL A 5 -3.68 9.81 0.56
C VAL A 5 -2.84 10.34 -0.59
N LEU A 6 -1.53 10.13 -0.50
CA LEU A 6 -0.62 10.34 -1.61
C LEU A 6 -0.56 9.06 -2.45
N THR A 7 -0.97 9.15 -3.71
CA THR A 7 -0.97 8.02 -4.64
C THR A 7 0.29 8.02 -5.51
N LEU A 8 0.93 6.86 -5.67
CA LEU A 8 2.15 6.68 -6.46
C LEU A 8 2.03 5.51 -7.44
N GLY A 9 2.88 5.48 -8.46
CA GLY A 9 3.01 4.34 -9.37
C GLY A 9 1.93 4.30 -10.46
N ASP A 10 1.40 3.11 -10.72
CA ASP A 10 0.50 2.82 -11.85
C ASP A 10 -0.95 3.28 -11.56
N THR A 11 -1.10 4.60 -11.49
CA THR A 11 -2.35 5.28 -11.04
C THR A 11 -3.49 5.27 -12.07
N ASP A 12 -3.23 4.78 -13.29
CA ASP A 12 -4.26 4.65 -14.34
C ASP A 12 -5.07 3.34 -14.24
N THR A 13 -4.71 2.45 -13.31
CA THR A 13 -5.46 1.21 -13.04
C THR A 13 -6.87 1.50 -12.54
N ALA A 14 -7.82 0.59 -12.78
CA ALA A 14 -9.21 0.77 -12.35
C ALA A 14 -9.32 0.99 -10.82
N VAL A 15 -8.48 0.28 -10.06
CA VAL A 15 -8.38 0.42 -8.60
C VAL A 15 -7.88 1.82 -8.22
N ALA A 16 -6.82 2.31 -8.85
CA ALA A 16 -6.28 3.64 -8.57
C ALA A 16 -7.23 4.77 -8.98
N ARG A 17 -7.98 4.60 -10.08
CA ARG A 17 -9.03 5.54 -10.49
C ARG A 17 -10.18 5.61 -9.48
N GLY A 18 -10.62 4.49 -8.94
CA GLY A 18 -11.66 4.45 -7.89
C GLY A 18 -11.27 5.23 -6.63
N ILE A 19 -9.98 5.22 -6.28
CA ILE A 19 -9.43 5.94 -5.13
C ILE A 19 -9.22 7.43 -5.43
N THR A 20 -8.75 7.75 -6.64
CA THR A 20 -8.50 9.14 -7.05
C THR A 20 -9.79 9.91 -7.28
N ALA A 21 -10.84 9.25 -7.78
CA ALA A 21 -12.17 9.84 -8.00
C ALA A 21 -12.91 10.21 -6.70
N ARG A 22 -12.48 9.69 -5.55
CA ARG A 22 -13.02 10.04 -4.23
C ARG A 22 -12.27 11.21 -3.56
N ARG A 23 -11.33 11.86 -4.26
CA ARG A 23 -10.72 13.11 -3.81
C ARG A 23 -11.74 14.27 -3.91
N PRO A 24 -11.70 15.24 -2.97
CA PRO A 24 -12.60 16.37 -3.03
C PRO A 24 -12.34 17.19 -4.31
N ILE A 25 -13.44 17.55 -4.97
CA ILE A 25 -13.48 18.52 -6.06
C ILE A 25 -13.43 19.90 -5.38
N ASP A 26 -12.36 20.64 -5.67
CA ASP A 26 -12.07 22.04 -5.37
C ASP A 26 -12.77 22.70 -4.17
N GLY A 27 -11.93 23.10 -3.19
CA GLY A 27 -12.20 24.32 -2.43
C GLY A 27 -12.07 24.29 -0.92
N GLU A 28 -11.28 23.45 -0.25
CA GLU A 28 -10.97 23.67 1.18
C GLU A 28 -9.81 22.83 1.72
N VAL A 29 -9.03 23.46 2.62
CA VAL A 29 -7.98 22.92 3.52
C VAL A 29 -6.81 22.15 2.89
N VAL A 30 -5.58 22.63 3.11
CA VAL A 30 -4.35 21.87 2.82
C VAL A 30 -4.23 20.70 3.81
N ILE A 31 -4.92 19.60 3.56
CA ILE A 31 -4.84 18.40 4.38
C ILE A 31 -3.51 17.72 4.09
N ARG A 32 -2.61 17.69 5.08
CA ARG A 32 -1.32 17.00 4.95
C ARG A 32 -1.54 15.49 4.77
N PRO A 33 -0.79 14.82 3.86
CA PRO A 33 -0.90 13.38 3.67
C PRO A 33 -0.72 12.59 4.97
N ARG A 34 -1.56 11.59 5.18
CA ARG A 34 -1.48 10.64 6.31
C ARG A 34 -1.15 9.21 5.89
N ALA A 35 -1.24 8.93 4.59
CA ALA A 35 -0.84 7.66 4.03
C ALA A 35 -0.23 7.83 2.64
N VAL A 36 0.63 6.89 2.29
CA VAL A 36 1.08 6.65 0.92
C VAL A 36 0.40 5.38 0.42
N LEU A 37 -0.20 5.44 -0.76
CA LEU A 37 -0.75 4.30 -1.45
C LEU A 37 -0.10 4.18 -2.83
N ALA A 38 0.71 3.14 -3.00
CA ALA A 38 1.47 2.88 -4.20
C ALA A 38 0.83 1.74 -5.00
N PHE A 39 0.55 1.98 -6.28
CA PHE A 39 0.01 0.97 -7.18
C PHE A 39 1.13 0.40 -8.05
N ALA A 40 1.16 -0.92 -8.18
CA ALA A 40 2.10 -1.62 -9.05
C ALA A 40 1.36 -2.67 -9.88
N ASP A 41 1.23 -2.44 -11.19
CA ASP A 41 0.80 -3.46 -12.14
C ASP A 41 2.01 -4.17 -12.73
N LEU A 42 2.23 -5.41 -12.31
CA LEU A 42 3.41 -6.20 -12.64
C LEU A 42 3.09 -7.38 -13.57
N ARG A 43 1.87 -7.44 -14.14
CA ARG A 43 1.43 -8.58 -14.98
C ARG A 43 2.35 -8.82 -16.16
N ASP A 44 2.81 -7.75 -16.80
CA ASP A 44 3.65 -7.80 -17.99
C ASP A 44 5.16 -7.88 -17.69
N TYR A 45 5.53 -7.86 -16.40
CA TYR A 45 6.93 -7.90 -15.99
C TYR A 45 7.44 -9.33 -15.81
N SER A 46 8.73 -9.51 -16.08
CA SER A 46 9.45 -10.70 -15.63
C SER A 46 9.68 -10.62 -14.12
N ARG A 47 10.01 -11.75 -13.47
CA ARG A 47 10.27 -11.77 -12.03
C ARG A 47 11.37 -10.77 -11.62
N GLY A 48 12.45 -10.69 -12.39
CA GLY A 48 13.56 -9.77 -12.13
C GLY A 48 13.14 -8.31 -12.28
N THR A 49 12.56 -7.97 -13.43
CA THR A 49 12.14 -6.59 -13.73
C THR A 49 10.99 -6.12 -12.83
N GLY A 50 10.07 -7.01 -12.45
CA GLY A 50 8.99 -6.72 -11.50
C GLY A 50 9.52 -6.45 -10.09
N LYS A 51 10.53 -7.22 -9.63
CA LYS A 51 11.23 -6.95 -8.36
C LYS A 51 11.91 -5.59 -8.37
N ASP A 52 12.59 -5.24 -9.45
CA ASP A 52 13.27 -3.94 -9.57
C ASP A 52 12.26 -2.78 -9.63
N ARG A 53 11.12 -2.97 -10.31
CA ARG A 53 10.00 -2.03 -10.30
C ARG A 53 9.44 -1.81 -8.89
N LEU A 54 9.17 -2.88 -8.14
CA LEU A 54 8.72 -2.77 -6.74
C LEU A 54 9.75 -2.08 -5.86
N ARG A 55 11.05 -2.37 -6.04
CA ARG A 55 12.12 -1.68 -5.29
C ARG A 55 12.13 -0.19 -5.59
N ALA A 56 12.03 0.20 -6.86
CA ALA A 56 11.99 1.61 -7.25
C ALA A 56 10.78 2.33 -6.64
N LEU A 57 9.61 1.69 -6.65
CA LEU A 57 8.39 2.23 -6.05
C LEU A 57 8.50 2.32 -4.52
N ALA A 58 9.12 1.33 -3.88
CA ALA A 58 9.41 1.34 -2.45
C ALA A 58 10.34 2.49 -2.04
N THR A 59 11.40 2.75 -2.82
CA THR A 59 12.27 3.91 -2.62
C THR A 59 11.49 5.22 -2.73
N LEU A 60 10.62 5.34 -3.74
CA LEU A 60 9.79 6.55 -3.91
C LEU A 60 8.83 6.74 -2.72
N ALA A 61 8.15 5.68 -2.30
CA ALA A 61 7.26 5.71 -1.14
C ALA A 61 8.00 6.12 0.14
N ALA A 62 9.23 5.64 0.35
CA ALA A 62 10.06 6.05 1.48
C ALA A 62 10.42 7.53 1.41
N VAL A 63 10.82 8.05 0.24
CA VAL A 63 11.11 9.48 0.05
C VAL A 63 9.90 10.35 0.38
N GLU A 64 8.72 9.99 -0.11
CA GLU A 64 7.50 10.76 0.15
C GLU A 64 7.06 10.66 1.61
N THR A 65 7.21 9.50 2.23
CA THR A 65 6.95 9.32 3.67
C THR A 65 7.87 10.21 4.52
N LYS A 66 9.15 10.35 4.12
CA LYS A 66 10.11 11.26 4.77
C LYS A 66 9.70 12.74 4.63
N ARG A 67 9.16 13.13 3.48
CA ARG A 67 8.67 14.50 3.23
C ARG A 67 7.43 14.84 4.05
N HIS A 68 6.60 13.84 4.34
CA HIS A 68 5.31 14.02 5.00
C HIS A 68 5.29 13.36 6.38
N VAL A 69 5.67 14.13 7.40
CA VAL A 69 5.73 13.72 8.82
C VAL A 69 4.41 13.15 9.40
N GLY A 70 3.28 13.37 8.74
CA GLY A 70 1.98 12.83 9.15
C GLY A 70 1.71 11.41 8.64
N VAL A 71 2.54 10.88 7.75
CA VAL A 71 2.34 9.56 7.16
C VAL A 71 2.65 8.47 8.18
N ARG A 72 1.68 7.58 8.39
CA ARG A 72 1.80 6.41 9.28
C ARG A 72 1.52 5.09 8.56
N GLN A 73 0.94 5.15 7.37
CA GLN A 73 0.57 3.99 6.57
C GLN A 73 1.24 4.08 5.20
N VAL A 74 1.97 3.03 4.81
CA VAL A 74 2.53 2.88 3.46
C VAL A 74 1.99 1.59 2.88
N VAL A 75 1.08 1.71 1.92
CA VAL A 75 0.36 0.58 1.34
C VAL A 75 0.79 0.40 -0.11
N PHE A 76 1.10 -0.83 -0.50
CA PHE A 76 1.37 -1.23 -1.87
C PHE A 76 0.24 -2.14 -2.35
N ALA A 77 -0.59 -1.66 -3.28
CA ALA A 77 -1.57 -2.49 -3.97
C ALA A 77 -0.93 -3.01 -5.26
N VAL A 78 -0.73 -4.33 -5.34
CA VAL A 78 0.06 -4.97 -6.39
C VAL A 78 -0.80 -5.92 -7.21
N ILE A 79 -0.74 -5.80 -8.53
CA ILE A 79 -1.35 -6.74 -9.47
C ILE A 79 -0.22 -7.55 -10.08
N LEU A 80 -0.35 -8.87 -10.06
CA LEU A 80 0.64 -9.84 -10.50
C LEU A 80 0.07 -10.71 -11.61
N ALA A 81 0.96 -11.28 -12.42
CA ALA A 81 0.61 -12.44 -13.22
C ALA A 81 0.57 -13.69 -12.32
N PRO A 82 -0.31 -14.68 -12.56
CA PRO A 82 -0.44 -15.88 -11.72
C PRO A 82 0.89 -16.62 -11.45
N ARG A 83 1.80 -16.61 -12.44
CA ARG A 83 3.15 -17.18 -12.35
C ARG A 83 4.04 -16.56 -11.25
N HIS A 84 3.71 -15.38 -10.75
CA HIS A 84 4.53 -14.63 -9.79
C HIS A 84 3.96 -14.64 -8.36
N ALA A 85 2.69 -15.01 -8.17
CA ALA A 85 2.00 -14.96 -6.87
C ALA A 85 2.78 -15.71 -5.77
N LEU A 86 3.20 -16.95 -6.03
CA LEU A 86 3.95 -17.77 -5.05
C LEU A 86 5.29 -17.17 -4.60
N ALA A 87 5.90 -16.30 -5.41
CA ALA A 87 7.17 -15.66 -5.09
C ALA A 87 7.01 -14.28 -4.46
N PHE A 88 5.79 -13.73 -4.49
CA PHE A 88 5.51 -12.36 -4.07
C PHE A 88 5.75 -12.17 -2.58
N ASP A 89 5.23 -13.05 -1.73
CA ASP A 89 5.32 -12.90 -0.27
C ASP A 89 6.75 -12.68 0.20
N ARG A 90 7.69 -13.51 -0.29
CA ARG A 90 9.10 -13.38 0.08
C ARG A 90 9.71 -12.05 -0.37
N VAL A 91 9.33 -11.57 -1.56
CA VAL A 91 9.82 -10.30 -2.11
C VAL A 91 9.20 -9.12 -1.35
N ALA A 92 7.90 -9.16 -1.13
CA ALA A 92 7.13 -8.15 -0.40
C ALA A 92 7.60 -8.04 1.04
N SER A 93 7.75 -9.15 1.77
CA SER A 93 8.25 -9.15 3.16
C SER A 93 9.66 -8.58 3.26
N ALA A 94 10.57 -8.99 2.36
CA ALA A 94 11.94 -8.48 2.37
C ALA A 94 12.03 -6.98 2.02
N LEU A 95 11.24 -6.52 1.05
CA LEU A 95 11.18 -5.10 0.69
C LEU A 95 10.50 -4.28 1.78
N GLY A 96 9.40 -4.76 2.34
CA GLY A 96 8.67 -4.12 3.43
C GLY A 96 9.54 -3.95 4.66
N ALA A 97 10.27 -5.00 5.07
CA ALA A 97 11.19 -4.93 6.21
C ALA A 97 12.30 -3.90 5.99
N ARG A 98 12.82 -3.82 4.75
CA ARG A 98 13.82 -2.81 4.39
C ARG A 98 13.24 -1.39 4.48
N VAL A 99 12.06 -1.15 3.92
CA VAL A 99 11.39 0.17 3.96
C VAL A 99 11.08 0.56 5.40
N HIS A 100 10.49 -0.34 6.17
CA HIS A 100 10.19 -0.12 7.58
C HIS A 100 11.45 0.25 8.36
N ALA A 101 12.51 -0.56 8.27
CA ALA A 101 13.76 -0.30 8.99
C ALA A 101 14.46 0.99 8.53
N GLU A 102 14.32 1.39 7.26
CA GLU A 102 14.84 2.68 6.78
C GLU A 102 14.06 3.85 7.38
N LEU A 103 12.73 3.79 7.38
CA LEU A 103 11.87 4.85 7.92
C LEU A 103 11.99 4.98 9.45
N GLU A 104 12.12 3.86 10.14
CA GLU A 104 12.34 3.80 11.58
C GLU A 104 13.70 4.40 11.94
N ARG A 105 14.78 4.02 11.24
CA ARG A 105 16.14 4.53 11.49
C ARG A 105 16.24 6.04 11.26
N ASP A 106 15.71 6.52 10.15
CA ASP A 106 15.98 7.89 9.70
C ASP A 106 15.13 8.93 10.45
N ASN A 107 13.96 8.55 10.96
CA ASN A 107 13.02 9.51 11.53
C ASN A 107 12.38 9.07 12.86
N ALA A 108 12.77 7.92 13.43
CA ALA A 108 12.11 7.29 14.59
C ALA A 108 10.58 7.21 14.38
N ARG A 109 10.18 6.80 13.17
CA ARG A 109 8.77 6.79 12.77
C ARG A 109 8.17 5.41 12.90
N ASP A 110 7.08 5.37 13.64
CA ASP A 110 6.13 4.28 13.63
C ASP A 110 5.33 4.32 12.33
N VAL A 111 5.72 3.49 11.38
CA VAL A 111 5.02 3.31 10.10
C VAL A 111 4.65 1.86 9.96
N GLU A 112 3.44 1.58 9.49
CA GLU A 112 3.12 0.24 9.00
C GLU A 112 3.26 0.18 7.48
N VAL A 113 3.96 -0.85 7.01
CA VAL A 113 4.15 -1.13 5.59
C VAL A 113 3.30 -2.33 5.21
N THR A 114 2.27 -2.12 4.39
CA THR A 114 1.38 -3.18 3.91
C THR A 114 1.65 -3.45 2.44
N PHE A 115 1.91 -4.69 2.07
CA PHE A 115 1.79 -5.16 0.69
C PHE A 115 0.49 -5.95 0.56
N LEU A 116 -0.27 -5.66 -0.48
CA LEU A 116 -1.54 -6.32 -0.78
C LEU A 116 -1.51 -6.80 -2.23
N ASP A 117 -1.53 -8.11 -2.44
CA ASP A 117 -1.82 -8.69 -3.75
C ASP A 117 -3.31 -8.56 -4.05
N VAL A 118 -3.65 -7.81 -5.10
CA VAL A 118 -5.03 -7.57 -5.54
C VAL A 118 -5.33 -8.21 -6.89
N SER A 119 -4.50 -9.16 -7.34
CA SER A 119 -4.63 -9.83 -8.65
C SER A 119 -5.97 -10.53 -8.83
N GLU A 120 -6.45 -11.19 -7.78
CA GLU A 120 -7.70 -11.96 -7.76
C GLU A 120 -8.90 -11.13 -7.26
N CYS A 121 -8.77 -9.80 -7.20
CA CYS A 121 -9.85 -8.93 -6.74
C CYS A 121 -11.02 -8.89 -7.74
N GLY A 122 -12.14 -9.50 -7.33
CA GLY A 122 -13.41 -9.44 -8.06
C GLY A 122 -14.32 -8.26 -7.67
N ASP A 123 -14.00 -7.51 -6.61
CA ASP A 123 -14.84 -6.43 -6.06
C ASP A 123 -14.00 -5.16 -5.80
N VAL A 124 -13.82 -4.37 -6.86
CA VAL A 124 -13.04 -3.12 -6.82
C VAL A 124 -13.62 -2.07 -5.86
N PRO A 125 -14.95 -1.87 -5.76
CA PRO A 125 -15.53 -1.00 -4.74
C PRO A 125 -15.15 -1.39 -3.31
N ALA A 126 -15.27 -2.67 -2.95
CA ALA A 126 -14.92 -3.14 -1.61
C ALA A 126 -13.41 -3.06 -1.33
N LEU A 127 -12.58 -3.37 -2.33
CA LEU A 127 -11.13 -3.15 -2.23
C LEU A 127 -10.79 -1.68 -1.97
N THR A 128 -11.43 -0.77 -2.72
CA THR A 128 -11.24 0.67 -2.58
C THR A 128 -11.57 1.15 -1.17
N GLU A 129 -12.72 0.73 -0.63
CA GLU A 129 -13.12 1.04 0.74
C GLU A 129 -12.08 0.56 1.76
N ARG A 130 -11.63 -0.69 1.64
CA ARG A 130 -10.64 -1.29 2.54
C ARG A 130 -9.28 -0.60 2.51
N LEU A 131 -8.81 -0.22 1.32
CA LEU A 131 -7.57 0.54 1.16
C LEU A 131 -7.69 1.93 1.80
N LEU A 132 -8.82 2.61 1.61
CA LEU A 132 -9.05 3.93 2.22
C LEU A 132 -9.17 3.85 3.74
N ASP A 133 -9.86 2.84 4.27
CA ASP A 133 -9.96 2.58 5.71
C ASP A 133 -8.60 2.29 6.33
N ARG A 134 -7.78 1.49 5.64
CA ARG A 134 -6.40 1.25 6.06
C ARG A 134 -5.58 2.53 6.05
N CYS A 135 -5.67 3.34 5.00
CA CYS A 135 -4.98 4.63 4.93
C CYS A 135 -5.46 5.65 5.96
N ALA A 136 -6.72 5.54 6.42
CA ALA A 136 -7.28 6.39 7.47
C ALA A 136 -6.87 5.95 8.88
N ASP A 137 -6.26 4.77 9.03
CA ASP A 137 -5.95 4.18 10.32
C ASP A 137 -4.89 5.00 11.09
N PRO A 138 -5.25 5.63 12.23
CA PRO A 138 -4.30 6.37 13.03
C PRO A 138 -3.34 5.47 13.81
N VAL A 139 -3.64 4.18 13.96
CA VAL A 139 -2.87 3.21 14.75
C VAL A 139 -2.41 2.08 13.84
N GLY A 140 -1.20 2.19 13.28
CA GLY A 140 -0.53 1.04 12.67
C GLY A 140 0.01 0.12 13.77
N GLN A 141 0.02 -1.20 13.55
CA GLN A 141 0.65 -2.17 14.44
C GLN A 141 2.20 -2.08 14.46
N HIS A 142 2.79 -1.14 13.70
CA HIS A 142 4.23 -0.94 13.52
C HIS A 142 4.87 -2.22 12.98
N GLY A 143 5.18 -2.23 11.69
CA GLY A 143 5.77 -3.41 11.09
C GLY A 143 5.45 -3.57 9.62
N VAL A 144 5.55 -4.82 9.18
CA VAL A 144 5.37 -5.24 7.79
C VAL A 144 4.28 -6.29 7.75
N VAL A 145 3.32 -6.09 6.87
CA VAL A 145 2.22 -7.02 6.62
C VAL A 145 2.17 -7.30 5.13
N VAL A 146 2.02 -8.58 4.77
CA VAL A 146 1.83 -8.99 3.39
C VAL A 146 0.55 -9.81 3.32
N LEU A 147 -0.42 -9.32 2.57
CA LEU A 147 -1.76 -9.91 2.46
C LEU A 147 -2.08 -10.15 0.98
N ASP A 148 -3.05 -11.00 0.73
CA ASP A 148 -3.73 -11.09 -0.55
C ASP A 148 -5.19 -10.62 -0.45
N TRP A 149 -5.89 -10.64 -1.58
CA TRP A 149 -7.30 -10.28 -1.63
C TRP A 149 -8.17 -11.21 -0.79
N ASP A 150 -7.83 -12.50 -0.71
CA ASP A 150 -8.62 -13.50 -0.01
C ASP A 150 -8.57 -13.27 1.50
N ASP A 151 -7.41 -12.86 2.01
CA ASP A 151 -7.24 -12.42 3.39
C ASP A 151 -8.21 -11.29 3.76
N ILE A 152 -8.49 -10.34 2.85
CA ILE A 152 -9.29 -9.16 3.17
C ILE A 152 -10.69 -9.18 2.54
N ARG A 153 -11.07 -10.24 1.83
CA ARG A 153 -12.31 -10.29 1.05
C ARG A 153 -13.56 -10.08 1.90
N GLU A 154 -13.54 -10.58 3.13
CA GLU A 154 -14.68 -10.56 4.05
C GLU A 154 -14.48 -9.63 5.25
N HIS A 155 -13.31 -8.98 5.36
CA HIS A 155 -12.99 -8.15 6.53
C HIS A 155 -12.01 -7.02 6.20
N SER A 156 -11.62 -6.23 7.20
CA SER A 156 -10.71 -5.09 6.99
C SER A 156 -9.25 -5.51 6.98
N ILE A 157 -8.41 -4.74 6.29
CA ILE A 157 -6.95 -4.95 6.26
C ILE A 157 -6.35 -4.91 7.68
N ARG A 158 -6.89 -4.06 8.58
CA ARG A 158 -6.48 -4.00 9.98
C ARG A 158 -6.70 -5.33 10.70
N ARG A 159 -7.86 -5.95 10.49
CA ARG A 159 -8.18 -7.23 11.12
C ARG A 159 -7.25 -8.33 10.62
N ALA A 160 -7.08 -8.44 9.31
CA ALA A 160 -6.20 -9.44 8.70
C ALA A 160 -4.74 -9.29 9.16
N ALA A 161 -4.24 -8.04 9.23
CA ALA A 161 -2.90 -7.78 9.76
C ALA A 161 -2.72 -8.24 11.20
N ARG A 162 -3.70 -7.98 12.08
CA ARG A 162 -3.64 -8.43 13.47
C ARG A 162 -3.53 -9.95 13.57
N ASP A 163 -4.24 -10.67 12.71
CA ASP A 163 -4.24 -12.13 12.70
C ASP A 163 -2.91 -12.72 12.21
N GLN A 164 -2.08 -11.97 11.47
CA GLN A 164 -0.70 -12.38 11.11
C GLN A 164 0.32 -12.24 12.25
N TYR A 165 0.03 -11.42 13.26
CA TYR A 165 0.93 -11.17 14.38
C TYR A 165 0.61 -12.02 15.63
N LEU A 166 -0.46 -12.82 15.61
CA LEU A 166 -0.90 -13.71 16.69
C LEU A 166 -0.55 -15.16 16.38
#